data_AF-M1Z8Q7-F1
#
_entry.id   AF-M1Z8Q7-F1
#
_cell.length_a   1.000
_cell.length_b   1.000
_cell.length_c   1.000
_cell.angle_alpha   90.00
_cell.angle_beta   90.00
_cell.angle_gamma   90.00
#
_symmetry.space_group_name_H-M   'P 1'
#
loop_
_entity.id
_entity.type
_entity.pdbx_description
1 polymer ?
#
loop_
_entity_poly.entity_id
_entity_poly.type
_entity_poly.pdbx_seq_one_letter_code
_entity_poly.pdbx_strand_id
1 'polypeptide(L)'
;MKVRCGFTSFRKGHTVNAFKIVKTVVLAGILVALGVSDSWAEEDKLLKLCEEGNSAACFERGKKYITLDNDIKKAIPLFRKSCEQDYMTACIWGGIYIQNRGQQYSPEWKEAAKMFEKACEAKEDAACFNLGALKYREGRQSAALKWFRIACDMGNQPACGNIVKIEK
;
A
#
# COMPACT_ATOMS: atom_id res chain seq x y z
N MET A 1 30.92 51.38 28.86
CA MET A 1 29.62 51.76 28.27
C MET A 1 29.14 50.64 27.36
N LYS A 2 27.84 50.29 27.45
CA LYS A 2 27.05 49.47 26.50
C LYS A 2 27.35 49.91 25.04
N VAL A 3 27.25 49.06 24.01
CA VAL A 3 25.98 48.66 23.37
C VAL A 3 26.06 47.28 22.69
N ARG A 4 24.97 46.53 22.84
CA ARG A 4 24.60 45.26 22.21
C ARG A 4 23.61 45.58 21.09
N CYS A 5 23.80 45.05 19.87
CA CYS A 5 22.81 44.90 18.79
C CYS A 5 23.47 44.05 17.69
N GLY A 6 22.88 43.05 17.03
CA GLY A 6 21.50 42.58 16.94
C GLY A 6 21.39 41.90 15.57
N PHE A 7 21.21 40.58 15.54
CA PHE A 7 20.96 39.82 14.30
C PHE A 7 19.63 40.29 13.69
N THR A 8 19.66 40.87 12.49
CA THR A 8 18.45 41.15 11.70
C THR A 8 18.16 39.97 10.76
N SER A 9 17.10 39.23 11.11
CA SER A 9 16.43 38.25 10.25
C SER A 9 15.70 38.98 9.11
N PHE A 10 15.97 38.58 7.87
CA PHE A 10 15.30 39.07 6.67
C PHE A 10 13.96 38.33 6.49
N ARG A 11 12.85 38.89 6.98
CA ARG A 11 11.49 38.41 6.63
C ARG A 11 11.12 38.89 5.22
N LYS A 12 11.03 37.98 4.25
CA LYS A 12 10.36 38.24 2.96
C LYS A 12 8.84 38.29 3.20
N GLY A 13 8.25 39.47 3.01
CA GLY A 13 6.79 39.64 2.99
C GLY A 13 6.20 39.08 1.69
N HIS A 14 5.24 38.16 1.82
CA HIS A 14 4.40 37.75 0.70
C HIS A 14 3.21 38.70 0.58
N THR A 15 3.22 39.58 -0.42
CA THR A 15 2.02 40.31 -0.83
C THR A 15 1.06 39.33 -1.49
N VAL A 16 0.01 38.92 -0.78
CA VAL A 16 -1.01 38.01 -1.32
C VAL A 16 -1.90 38.82 -2.27
N ASN A 17 -1.91 38.45 -3.55
CA ASN A 17 -2.65 39.19 -4.58
C ASN A 17 -4.16 38.98 -4.38
N ALA A 18 -4.89 40.05 -4.06
CA ALA A 18 -6.33 40.04 -3.80
C ALA A 18 -7.14 39.41 -4.95
N PHE A 19 -6.65 39.50 -6.19
CA PHE A 19 -7.30 38.90 -7.36
C PHE A 19 -7.19 37.36 -7.38
N LYS A 20 -6.09 36.82 -6.82
CA LYS A 20 -5.95 35.37 -6.60
C LYS A 20 -6.88 34.92 -5.47
N ILE A 21 -6.96 35.68 -4.38
CA ILE A 21 -7.84 35.36 -3.23
C ILE A 21 -9.31 35.32 -3.66
N VAL A 22 -9.79 36.32 -4.39
CA VAL A 22 -11.20 36.41 -4.83
C VAL A 22 -11.56 35.25 -5.77
N LYS A 23 -10.69 34.87 -6.71
CA LYS A 23 -10.93 33.69 -7.56
C LYS A 23 -10.99 32.39 -6.76
N THR A 24 -10.11 32.21 -5.78
CA THR A 24 -10.09 31.02 -4.91
C THR A 24 -11.35 30.95 -4.04
N VAL A 25 -11.82 32.08 -3.51
CA VAL A 25 -13.03 32.13 -2.65
C VAL A 25 -14.32 31.89 -3.45
N VAL A 26 -14.43 32.43 -4.67
CA VAL A 26 -15.60 32.18 -5.54
C VAL A 26 -15.66 30.72 -6.02
N LEU A 27 -14.52 30.14 -6.42
CA LEU A 27 -14.43 28.72 -6.76
C LEU A 27 -14.75 27.83 -5.55
N ALA A 28 -14.22 28.14 -4.36
CA ALA A 28 -14.54 27.41 -3.14
C ALA A 28 -16.04 27.51 -2.78
N GLY A 29 -16.66 28.68 -2.94
CA GLY A 29 -18.10 28.86 -2.72
C GLY A 29 -18.99 28.05 -3.67
N ILE A 30 -18.60 27.96 -4.95
CA ILE A 30 -19.31 27.12 -5.94
C ILE A 30 -19.12 25.63 -5.65
N LEU A 31 -17.92 25.20 -5.27
CA LEU A 31 -17.64 23.80 -4.93
C LEU A 31 -18.39 23.34 -3.67
N VAL A 32 -18.55 24.22 -2.68
CA VAL A 32 -19.37 23.95 -1.48
C VAL A 32 -20.86 23.88 -1.84
N ALA A 33 -21.36 24.81 -2.66
CA ALA A 33 -22.77 24.82 -3.07
C ALA A 33 -23.18 23.62 -3.95
N LEU A 34 -22.22 23.05 -4.69
CA LEU A 34 -22.44 21.86 -5.52
C LEU A 34 -22.18 20.54 -4.76
N GLY A 35 -21.89 20.57 -3.45
CA GLY A 35 -21.54 19.38 -2.67
C GLY A 35 -20.21 18.73 -3.09
N VAL A 36 -19.41 19.42 -3.92
CA VAL A 36 -18.14 18.93 -4.44
C VAL A 36 -17.05 19.03 -3.37
N SER A 37 -17.21 19.84 -2.31
CA SER A 37 -16.22 19.95 -1.22
C SER A 37 -15.96 18.64 -0.48
N ASP A 38 -16.97 17.77 -0.35
CA ASP A 38 -16.89 16.58 0.50
C ASP A 38 -15.98 15.49 -0.09
N SER A 39 -15.84 15.44 -1.42
CA SER A 39 -15.00 14.45 -2.10
C SER A 39 -13.49 14.72 -1.98
N TRP A 40 -13.07 15.99 -1.87
CA TRP A 40 -11.65 16.35 -1.68
C TRP A 40 -11.19 16.14 -0.23
N ALA A 41 -12.11 16.26 0.72
CA ALA A 41 -11.80 16.11 2.14
C ALA A 41 -11.38 14.66 2.51
N GLU A 42 -11.93 13.66 1.82
CA GLU A 42 -11.64 12.25 2.12
C GLU A 42 -10.27 11.79 1.60
N GLU A 43 -9.83 12.28 0.44
CA GLU A 43 -8.51 11.95 -0.13
C GLU A 43 -7.37 12.57 0.70
N ASP A 44 -7.52 13.82 1.12
CA ASP A 44 -6.56 14.54 1.95
C ASP A 44 -6.43 13.89 3.34
N LYS A 45 -7.53 13.39 3.90
CA LYS A 45 -7.53 12.69 5.19
C LYS A 45 -6.73 11.39 5.13
N LEU A 46 -6.95 10.56 4.09
CA LEU A 46 -6.21 9.31 3.92
C LEU A 46 -4.72 9.54 3.67
N LEU A 47 -4.37 10.60 2.91
CA LEU A 47 -2.98 11.01 2.71
C LEU A 47 -2.31 11.28 4.04
N LYS A 48 -2.89 12.19 4.83
CA LYS A 48 -2.34 12.62 6.11
C LYS A 48 -2.16 11.46 7.08
N LEU A 49 -3.19 10.62 7.23
CA LEU A 49 -3.11 9.45 8.11
C LEU A 49 -2.01 8.46 7.68
N CYS A 50 -1.88 8.22 6.38
CA CYS A 50 -0.81 7.37 5.87
C CYS A 50 0.58 7.98 6.13
N GLU A 51 0.74 9.29 5.98
CA GLU A 51 1.98 10.01 6.30
C GLU A 51 2.33 9.95 7.78
N GLU A 52 1.33 10.06 8.66
CA GLU A 52 1.44 9.91 10.12
C GLU A 52 1.70 8.46 10.58
N GLY A 53 1.78 7.51 9.65
CA GLY A 53 2.16 6.13 9.92
C GLY A 53 0.99 5.17 10.17
N ASN A 54 -0.24 5.57 9.87
CA ASN A 54 -1.38 4.66 9.90
C ASN A 54 -1.32 3.68 8.72
N SER A 55 -0.98 2.43 9.01
CA SER A 55 -0.77 1.39 8.03
C SER A 55 -2.04 1.02 7.27
N ALA A 56 -3.19 0.97 7.95
CA ALA A 56 -4.49 0.73 7.32
C ALA A 56 -4.87 1.87 6.35
N ALA A 57 -4.60 3.13 6.70
CA ALA A 57 -4.83 4.27 5.82
C ALA A 57 -3.96 4.21 4.55
N CYS A 58 -2.69 3.80 4.68
CA CYS A 58 -1.83 3.56 3.51
C CYS A 58 -2.38 2.44 2.62
N PHE A 59 -2.86 1.35 3.19
CA PHE A 59 -3.49 0.26 2.45
C PHE A 59 -4.74 0.73 1.70
N GLU A 60 -5.65 1.44 2.37
CA GLU A 60 -6.88 1.95 1.75
C GLU A 60 -6.59 2.97 0.65
N ARG A 61 -5.59 3.84 0.83
CA ARG A 61 -5.12 4.74 -0.22
C ARG A 61 -4.56 3.95 -1.42
N GLY A 62 -3.77 2.90 -1.16
CA GLY A 62 -3.25 2.01 -2.20
C GLY A 62 -4.37 1.34 -2.99
N LYS A 63 -5.40 0.84 -2.31
CA LYS A 63 -6.61 0.29 -2.93
C LYS A 63 -7.32 1.30 -3.83
N LYS A 64 -7.48 2.56 -3.40
CA LYS A 64 -8.12 3.61 -4.23
C LYS A 64 -7.39 3.79 -5.56
N TYR A 65 -6.06 3.81 -5.59
CA TYR A 65 -5.30 3.89 -6.85
C TYR A 65 -5.57 2.70 -7.78
N ILE A 66 -5.79 1.50 -7.24
CA ILE A 66 -6.16 0.34 -8.04
C ILE A 66 -7.59 0.47 -8.57
N THR A 67 -8.54 0.79 -7.70
CA THR A 67 -9.97 0.72 -8.03
C THR A 67 -10.45 1.88 -8.89
N LEU A 68 -9.92 3.08 -8.67
CA LEU A 68 -10.36 4.30 -9.36
C LEU A 68 -9.51 4.59 -10.60
N ASP A 69 -8.19 4.50 -10.44
CA ASP A 69 -7.25 4.96 -11.47
C ASP A 69 -6.59 3.79 -12.23
N ASN A 70 -6.77 2.55 -11.76
CA ASN A 70 -6.02 1.39 -12.21
C ASN A 70 -4.48 1.60 -12.21
N ASP A 71 -4.00 2.46 -11.30
CA ASP A 71 -2.60 2.88 -11.21
C ASP A 71 -1.84 2.01 -10.21
N ILE A 72 -1.51 0.80 -10.64
CA ILE A 72 -0.75 -0.16 -9.84
C ILE A 72 0.63 0.39 -9.43
N LYS A 73 1.23 1.25 -10.26
CA LYS A 73 2.55 1.82 -9.97
C LYS A 73 2.50 2.73 -8.74
N LYS A 74 1.42 3.50 -8.57
CA LYS A 74 1.21 4.31 -7.36
C LYS A 74 0.76 3.51 -6.15
N ALA A 75 0.04 2.40 -6.35
CA ALA A 75 -0.45 1.55 -5.26
C ALA A 75 0.68 0.76 -4.55
N ILE A 76 1.63 0.22 -5.31
CA ILE A 76 2.73 -0.62 -4.79
C ILE A 76 3.51 0.02 -3.62
N PRO A 77 4.02 1.27 -3.70
CA PRO A 77 4.76 1.85 -2.59
C PRO A 77 3.90 2.00 -1.31
N LEU A 78 2.59 2.21 -1.45
CA LEU A 78 1.67 2.30 -0.33
C LEU A 78 1.45 0.93 0.33
N PHE A 79 1.33 -0.13 -0.47
CA PHE A 79 1.26 -1.50 0.06
C PHE A 79 2.55 -1.93 0.74
N ARG A 80 3.73 -1.58 0.18
CA ARG A 80 5.03 -1.82 0.81
C ARG A 80 5.09 -1.15 2.18
N LYS A 81 4.82 0.16 2.23
CA LYS A 81 4.83 0.94 3.48
C LYS A 81 3.89 0.34 4.53
N SER A 82 2.66 -0.01 4.13
CA SER A 82 1.67 -0.62 5.01
C SER A 82 2.09 -2.02 5.51
N CYS A 83 2.68 -2.83 4.62
CA CYS A 83 3.23 -4.15 4.97
C CYS A 83 4.44 -4.06 5.91
N GLU A 84 5.32 -3.07 5.71
CA GLU A 84 6.46 -2.77 6.60
C GLU A 84 5.98 -2.42 8.01
N GLN A 85 4.83 -1.75 8.13
CA GLN A 85 4.15 -1.40 9.38
C GLN A 85 3.20 -2.50 9.89
N ASP A 86 3.51 -3.75 9.55
CA ASP A 86 2.84 -4.96 10.02
C ASP A 86 1.34 -5.11 9.67
N TYR A 87 0.85 -4.37 8.68
CA TYR A 87 -0.49 -4.61 8.14
C TYR A 87 -0.46 -5.74 7.11
N MET A 88 -0.61 -6.97 7.59
CA MET A 88 -0.37 -8.18 6.79
C MET A 88 -1.28 -8.31 5.56
N THR A 89 -2.49 -7.78 5.62
CA THR A 89 -3.35 -7.67 4.44
C THR A 89 -2.65 -6.91 3.31
N ALA A 90 -1.95 -5.81 3.60
CA ALA A 90 -1.16 -5.10 2.58
C ALA A 90 0.01 -5.92 2.04
N CYS A 91 0.63 -6.78 2.87
CA CYS A 91 1.66 -7.71 2.38
C CYS A 91 1.08 -8.68 1.35
N ILE A 92 -0.11 -9.23 1.59
CA ILE A 92 -0.79 -10.15 0.67
C ILE A 92 -1.16 -9.45 -0.63
N TRP A 93 -1.89 -8.33 -0.56
CA TRP A 93 -2.32 -7.61 -1.77
C TRP A 93 -1.14 -7.03 -2.54
N GLY A 94 -0.19 -6.42 -1.83
CA GLY A 94 1.05 -5.91 -2.42
C GLY A 94 1.83 -7.01 -3.14
N GLY A 95 2.03 -8.16 -2.50
CA GLY A 95 2.67 -9.32 -3.11
C GLY A 95 1.95 -9.79 -4.38
N ILE A 96 0.62 -9.84 -4.38
CA ILE A 96 -0.20 -10.22 -5.54
C ILE A 96 0.01 -9.24 -6.71
N TYR A 97 -0.04 -7.93 -6.46
CA TYR A 97 0.16 -6.95 -7.53
C TYR A 97 1.60 -6.94 -8.05
N ILE A 98 2.59 -7.10 -7.17
CA ILE A 98 4.01 -7.10 -7.53
C ILE A 98 4.32 -8.33 -8.40
N GLN A 99 3.93 -9.55 -7.99
CA GLN A 99 4.21 -10.76 -8.79
C GLN A 99 3.60 -10.70 -10.19
N ASN A 100 2.43 -10.06 -10.34
CA ASN A 100 1.70 -9.98 -11.61
C ASN A 100 2.35 -8.99 -12.59
N ARG A 101 3.24 -8.11 -12.09
CA ARG A 101 4.04 -7.22 -12.93
C ARG A 101 5.37 -7.83 -13.36
N GLY A 102 5.80 -8.89 -12.70
CA GLY A 102 7.04 -9.60 -13.00
C GLY A 102 6.79 -10.91 -13.75
N GLN A 103 7.89 -11.51 -14.17
CA GLN A 103 7.91 -12.87 -14.69
C GLN A 103 8.49 -13.82 -13.64
N GLN A 104 8.31 -15.13 -13.84
CA GLN A 104 8.91 -16.13 -12.97
C GLN A 104 10.39 -15.84 -12.72
N TYR A 105 10.80 -15.90 -11.45
CA TYR A 105 12.16 -15.60 -10.97
C TYR A 105 12.63 -14.14 -11.05
N SER A 106 11.80 -13.21 -11.52
CA SER A 106 12.16 -11.80 -11.57
C SER A 106 12.33 -11.19 -10.17
N PRO A 107 12.95 -9.99 -10.06
CA PRO A 107 13.03 -9.26 -8.79
C PRO A 107 11.66 -9.09 -8.11
N GLU A 108 10.61 -8.82 -8.89
CA GLU A 108 9.24 -8.69 -8.40
C GLU A 108 8.74 -10.00 -7.78
N TRP A 109 9.00 -11.15 -8.40
CA TRP A 109 8.64 -12.46 -7.82
C TRP A 109 9.35 -12.71 -6.50
N LYS A 110 10.65 -12.39 -6.43
CA LYS A 110 11.43 -12.52 -5.19
C LYS A 110 10.89 -11.60 -4.10
N GLU A 111 10.48 -10.40 -4.46
CA GLU A 111 9.90 -9.45 -3.53
C GLU A 111 8.52 -9.89 -3.04
N ALA A 112 7.63 -10.30 -3.94
CA ALA A 112 6.33 -10.86 -3.59
C ALA A 112 6.48 -12.07 -2.65
N ALA A 113 7.48 -12.94 -2.90
CA ALA A 113 7.78 -14.06 -2.02
C ALA A 113 8.08 -13.60 -0.58
N LYS A 114 8.88 -12.55 -0.40
CA LYS A 114 9.21 -11.99 0.92
C LYS A 114 7.99 -11.39 1.61
N MET A 115 7.13 -10.69 0.87
CA MET A 115 5.89 -10.13 1.42
C MET A 115 4.92 -11.24 1.87
N PHE A 116 4.76 -12.29 1.05
CA PHE A 116 3.96 -13.45 1.43
C PHE A 116 4.57 -14.21 2.61
N GLU A 117 5.89 -14.35 2.67
CA GLU A 117 6.59 -14.99 3.79
C GLU A 117 6.33 -14.24 5.10
N LYS A 118 6.49 -12.91 5.11
CA LYS A 118 6.18 -12.07 6.28
C LYS A 118 4.74 -12.26 6.78
N ALA A 119 3.76 -12.22 5.88
CA ALA A 119 2.35 -12.42 6.26
C ALA A 119 2.05 -13.88 6.67
N CYS A 120 2.71 -14.86 6.06
CA CYS A 120 2.58 -16.25 6.45
C CYS A 120 3.13 -16.50 7.86
N GLU A 121 4.26 -15.88 8.22
CA GLU A 121 4.84 -15.91 9.57
C GLU A 121 3.87 -15.30 10.61
N ALA A 122 3.11 -14.28 10.21
CA ALA A 122 2.03 -13.67 10.99
C ALA A 122 0.71 -14.47 10.98
N LYS A 123 0.73 -15.73 10.51
CA LYS A 123 -0.43 -16.66 10.49
C LYS A 123 -1.55 -16.27 9.52
N GLU A 124 -1.25 -15.50 8.48
CA GLU A 124 -2.18 -15.32 7.37
C GLU A 124 -2.12 -16.52 6.41
N ASP A 125 -3.14 -17.37 6.46
CA ASP A 125 -3.25 -18.57 5.65
C ASP A 125 -3.22 -18.28 4.13
N ALA A 126 -3.87 -17.21 3.71
CA ALA A 126 -3.85 -16.74 2.33
C ALA A 126 -2.43 -16.38 1.85
N ALA A 127 -1.58 -15.86 2.74
CA ALA A 127 -0.20 -15.54 2.40
C ALA A 127 0.64 -16.82 2.20
N CYS A 128 0.50 -17.79 3.11
CA CYS A 128 1.14 -19.10 2.98
C CYS A 128 0.71 -19.82 1.69
N PHE A 129 -0.59 -19.77 1.36
CA PHE A 129 -1.10 -20.29 0.10
C PHE A 129 -0.45 -19.62 -1.13
N ASN A 130 -0.39 -18.28 -1.14
CA ASN A 130 0.23 -17.53 -2.23
C ASN A 130 1.73 -17.83 -2.38
N LEU A 131 2.45 -18.00 -1.27
CA LEU A 131 3.86 -18.41 -1.28
C LEU A 131 4.04 -19.82 -1.87
N GLY A 132 3.18 -20.77 -1.48
CA GLY A 132 3.14 -22.12 -2.08
C GLY A 132 2.86 -22.07 -3.58
N ALA A 133 1.87 -21.29 -4.01
CA ALA A 133 1.52 -21.11 -5.41
C ALA A 133 2.65 -20.46 -6.23
N LEU A 134 3.41 -19.54 -5.62
CA LEU A 134 4.61 -18.97 -6.23
C LEU A 134 5.68 -20.05 -6.44
N LYS A 135 5.99 -20.85 -5.40
CA LYS A 135 6.98 -21.95 -5.50
C LYS A 135 6.57 -23.01 -6.51
N TYR A 136 5.28 -23.36 -6.55
CA TYR A 136 4.76 -24.34 -7.50
C TYR A 136 4.95 -23.87 -8.95
N ARG A 137 4.65 -22.60 -9.24
CA ARG A 137 4.83 -22.03 -10.59
C ARG A 137 6.30 -21.93 -11.01
N GLU A 138 7.22 -21.82 -10.06
CA GLU A 138 8.66 -21.96 -10.31
C GLU A 138 9.09 -23.44 -10.51
N GLY A 139 8.16 -24.39 -10.60
CA GLY A 139 8.49 -25.82 -10.69
C GLY A 139 9.11 -26.39 -9.40
N ARG A 140 9.11 -25.64 -8.31
CA ARG A 140 9.65 -26.06 -7.00
C ARG A 140 8.55 -26.75 -6.18
N GLN A 141 8.00 -27.83 -6.71
CA GLN A 141 6.81 -28.50 -6.15
C GLN A 141 7.03 -28.98 -4.70
N SER A 142 8.19 -29.58 -4.41
CA SER A 142 8.52 -30.02 -3.03
C SER A 142 8.59 -28.84 -2.05
N ALA A 143 9.09 -27.69 -2.49
CA ALA A 143 9.10 -26.48 -1.68
C ALA A 143 7.69 -25.88 -1.52
N ALA A 144 6.82 -26.01 -2.53
CA ALA A 144 5.44 -25.57 -2.46
C ALA A 144 4.62 -26.35 -1.42
N LEU A 145 4.83 -27.67 -1.32
CA LEU A 145 4.16 -28.53 -0.34
C LEU A 145 4.33 -28.04 1.10
N LYS A 146 5.52 -27.57 1.48
CA LYS A 146 5.76 -26.98 2.82
C LYS A 146 4.74 -25.87 3.12
N TRP A 147 4.61 -24.92 2.21
CA TRP A 147 3.76 -23.74 2.42
C TRP A 147 2.27 -24.07 2.29
N PHE A 148 1.90 -24.98 1.39
CA PHE A 148 0.52 -25.45 1.30
C PHE A 148 0.09 -26.22 2.55
N ARG A 149 0.96 -27.03 3.16
CA ARG A 149 0.68 -27.72 4.43
C ARG A 149 0.39 -26.70 5.53
N ILE A 150 1.26 -25.71 5.70
CA ILE A 150 1.06 -24.63 6.69
C ILE A 150 -0.28 -23.91 6.48
N ALA A 151 -0.62 -23.55 5.23
CA ALA A 151 -1.90 -22.91 4.92
C ALA A 151 -3.11 -23.84 5.19
N CYS A 152 -2.99 -25.12 4.81
CA CYS A 152 -4.03 -26.13 5.02
C CYS A 152 -4.31 -26.36 6.50
N ASP A 153 -3.27 -26.42 7.34
CA ASP A 153 -3.38 -26.58 8.79
C ASP A 153 -4.12 -25.40 9.45
N MET A 154 -4.09 -24.22 8.81
CA MET A 154 -4.87 -23.03 9.22
C MET A 154 -6.28 -22.97 8.58
N GLY A 155 -6.70 -24.01 7.85
CA GLY A 155 -8.04 -24.12 7.27
C GLY A 155 -8.16 -23.68 5.81
N ASN A 156 -7.06 -23.32 5.15
CA ASN A 156 -7.09 -22.92 3.74
C ASN A 156 -7.38 -24.13 2.82
N GLN A 157 -8.65 -24.34 2.49
CA GLN A 157 -9.09 -25.48 1.68
C GLN A 157 -8.43 -25.54 0.28
N PRO A 158 -8.23 -24.42 -0.44
CA PRO A 158 -7.47 -24.44 -1.69
C PRO A 158 -6.04 -24.99 -1.53
N ALA A 159 -5.36 -24.68 -0.42
CA ALA A 159 -4.05 -25.24 -0.14
C ALA A 159 -4.10 -26.76 0.07
N CYS A 160 -5.04 -27.26 0.86
CA CYS A 160 -5.24 -28.71 1.07
C CYS A 160 -5.43 -29.44 -0.26
N GLY A 161 -6.28 -28.89 -1.14
CA GLY A 161 -6.52 -29.45 -2.47
C GLY A 161 -5.27 -29.47 -3.36
N ASN A 162 -4.38 -28.49 -3.24
CA ASN A 162 -3.12 -28.46 -4.00
C ASN A 162 -2.10 -29.50 -3.50
N ILE A 163 -2.07 -29.83 -2.20
CA ILE A 163 -1.22 -30.90 -1.67
C ILE A 163 -1.57 -32.22 -2.37
N VAL A 164 -2.86 -32.58 -2.37
CA VAL A 164 -3.36 -33.81 -3.00
C VAL A 164 -3.03 -33.85 -4.50
N LYS A 165 -3.06 -32.72 -5.20
CA LYS A 165 -2.71 -32.65 -6.62
C LYS A 165 -1.22 -32.86 -6.90
N ILE A 166 -0.35 -32.42 -5.99
CA ILE A 166 1.11 -32.52 -6.15
C ILE A 166 1.61 -33.92 -5.78
N GLU A 167 0.97 -34.57 -4.81
CA GLU A 167 1.37 -35.90 -4.30
C GLU A 167 0.76 -37.07 -5.07
N LYS A 168 -0.17 -36.78 -6.00
CA LYS A 168 -0.72 -37.76 -6.94
C LYS A 168 0.18 -37.91 -8.16
#